data_AF-A0A1R0ZAT4-F1
#
_entry.id   AF-A0A1R0ZAT4-F1
#
_cell.length_a   1.000
_cell.length_b   1.000
_cell.length_c   1.000
_cell.angle_alpha   90.00
_cell.angle_beta   90.00
_cell.angle_gamma   90.00
#
_symmetry.space_group_name_H-M   'P 1'
#
loop_
_entity.id
_entity.type
_entity.pdbx_description
1 polymer ?
#
loop_
_entity_poly.entity_id
_entity_poly.type
_entity_poly.pdbx_seq_one_letter_code
_entity_poly.pdbx_strand_id
1 'polypeptide(L)'
;MSVDDYLDLLNYAKAINDGQWQADIIESLKNLNTVSEEPQVQEESVIELWSRFDSVNILIMKLFEKLRKNEESDEVLHWKEQLLELKLERSILSKKILNRYIRIR
;
A
#
# COMPACT_ATOMS: atom_id res chain seq x y z
N MET A 1 15.94 -0.28 17.26
CA MET A 1 14.58 0.28 17.41
C MET A 1 14.03 0.41 16.00
N SER A 2 12.91 -0.24 15.71
CA SER A 2 12.32 -0.32 14.35
C SER A 2 11.51 0.94 14.05
N VAL A 3 11.31 1.25 12.77
CA VAL A 3 10.39 2.32 12.33
C VAL A 3 8.97 2.05 12.83
N ASP A 4 8.58 0.77 12.97
CA ASP A 4 7.29 0.36 13.54
C ASP A 4 7.14 0.81 15.00
N ASP A 5 8.21 0.73 15.81
CA ASP A 5 8.17 1.16 17.22
C ASP A 5 7.90 2.68 17.33
N TYR A 6 8.44 3.47 16.40
CA TYR A 6 8.23 4.92 16.35
C TYR A 6 6.83 5.30 15.85
N LEU A 7 6.24 4.50 14.95
CA LEU A 7 4.87 4.71 14.47
C LEU A 7 3.84 4.35 15.56
N ASP A 8 4.08 3.30 16.34
CA ASP A 8 3.25 2.96 17.50
C ASP A 8 3.28 4.07 18.56
N LEU A 9 4.47 4.61 18.84
CA LEU A 9 4.64 5.75 19.75
C LEU A 9 3.96 7.02 19.21
N LEU A 10 4.03 7.28 17.90
CA LEU A 10 3.38 8.43 17.27
C LEU A 10 1.85 8.34 17.36
N ASN A 11 1.29 7.16 17.11
CA ASN A 11 -0.14 6.90 17.23
C ASN A 11 -0.61 7.03 18.68
N TYR A 12 0.21 6.59 19.63
CA TYR A 12 -0.08 6.74 21.05
C TYR A 12 0.01 8.22 21.49
N ALA A 13 1.02 8.98 21.06
CA ALA A 13 1.14 10.42 21.32
C ALA A 13 -0.06 11.20 20.75
N LYS A 14 -0.54 10.82 19.56
CA LYS A 14 -1.75 11.37 18.94
C LYS A 14 -3.02 11.00 19.72
N ALA A 15 -3.10 9.79 20.27
CA ALA A 15 -4.26 9.34 21.05
C ALA A 15 -4.39 10.11 22.38
N ILE A 16 -3.28 10.53 22.99
CA ILE A 16 -3.28 11.37 24.19
C ILE A 16 -3.26 12.88 23.90
N ASN A 17 -3.30 13.25 22.61
CA ASN A 17 -3.31 14.63 22.12
C ASN A 17 -2.10 15.46 22.56
N ASP A 18 -0.95 14.80 22.75
CA ASP A 18 0.31 15.46 23.11
C ASP A 18 1.06 15.91 21.85
N GLY A 19 0.81 17.16 21.48
CA GLY A 19 1.38 17.75 20.27
C GLY A 19 2.89 18.03 20.34
N GLN A 20 3.46 18.20 21.54
CA GLN A 20 4.92 18.38 21.67
C GLN A 20 5.63 17.04 21.47
N TRP A 21 5.12 16.00 22.13
CA TRP A 21 5.68 14.67 21.99
C TRP A 21 5.53 14.12 20.57
N GLN A 22 4.42 14.45 19.89
CA GLN A 22 4.25 14.14 18.47
C GLN A 22 5.31 14.80 17.58
N ALA A 23 5.67 16.07 17.85
CA ALA A 23 6.66 16.81 17.08
C ALA A 23 8.07 16.20 17.24
N ASP A 24 8.44 15.81 18.46
CA ASP A 24 9.74 15.19 18.77
C ASP A 24 9.92 13.82 18.10
N ILE A 25 8.84 13.02 18.03
CA ILE A 25 8.83 11.72 17.33
C ILE A 25 8.98 11.94 15.81
N ILE A 26 8.31 12.94 15.24
CA ILE A 26 8.42 13.29 13.82
C ILE A 26 9.83 13.79 13.48
N GLU A 27 10.46 14.59 14.33
CA GLU A 27 11.84 15.06 14.14
C GLU A 27 12.84 13.91 14.20
N SER A 28 12.66 12.99 15.15
CA SER A 28 13.48 11.78 15.27
C SER A 28 13.37 10.88 14.03
N LEU A 29 12.14 10.70 13.49
CA LEU A 29 11.90 9.97 12.25
C LEU A 29 12.55 10.65 11.02
N LYS A 30 12.56 11.98 10.97
CA LYS A 30 13.24 12.72 9.89
C LYS A 30 14.76 12.53 9.96
N ASN A 31 15.34 12.58 11.14
CA ASN A 31 16.79 12.40 11.33
C ASN A 31 17.25 10.95 11.08
N LEU A 32 16.40 9.96 11.33
CA LEU A 32 16.64 8.57 10.93
C LEU A 32 16.68 8.38 9.40
N ASN A 33 15.86 9.15 8.67
CA ASN A 33 15.80 9.09 7.21
C ASN A 33 16.96 9.85 6.52
N THR A 34 17.57 10.83 7.16
CA THR A 34 18.66 11.63 6.56
C THR A 34 20.05 11.00 6.69
N VAL A 35 20.26 10.07 7.63
CA VAL A 35 21.55 9.37 7.79
C VAL A 35 21.73 8.22 6.77
N SER A 36 20.67 7.87 6.04
CA SER A 36 20.69 6.81 5.01
C SER A 36 20.85 7.39 3.60
N GLU A 37 21.91 8.15 3.35
CA GLU A 37 22.28 8.60 1.99
C GLU A 37 23.06 7.50 1.23
N GLU A 38 22.32 6.51 0.71
CA GLU A 38 22.66 5.83 -0.55
C GLU A 38 21.40 5.91 -1.44
N PRO A 39 21.51 5.83 -2.78
CA PRO A 39 20.36 5.97 -3.68
C PRO A 39 19.44 4.74 -3.58
N GLN A 40 18.71 4.65 -2.47
CA GLN A 40 17.67 3.67 -2.23
C GLN A 40 16.47 4.10 -3.06
N VAL A 41 16.30 3.41 -4.19
CA VAL A 41 14.97 3.19 -4.78
C VAL A 41 14.03 2.94 -3.60
N GLN A 42 13.09 3.87 -3.35
CA GLN A 42 12.12 3.76 -2.26
C GLN A 42 11.45 2.41 -2.38
N GLU A 43 11.92 1.47 -1.57
CA GLU A 43 11.55 0.08 -1.71
C GLU A 43 10.17 -0.05 -1.05
N GLU A 44 9.11 -0.08 -1.86
CA GLU A 44 7.71 -0.19 -1.37
C GLU A 44 7.62 -1.20 -0.22
N SER A 45 7.11 -0.75 0.92
CA SER A 45 7.02 -1.59 2.11
C SER A 45 6.04 -2.75 1.86
N VAL A 46 6.20 -3.85 2.60
CA VAL A 46 5.27 -4.99 2.49
C VAL A 46 3.83 -4.55 2.80
N ILE A 47 3.66 -3.61 3.72
CA ILE A 47 2.36 -3.03 4.10
C ILE A 47 1.75 -2.25 2.94
N GLU A 48 2.54 -1.42 2.24
CA GLU A 48 2.07 -0.67 1.05
C GLU A 48 1.68 -1.62 -0.09
N LEU A 49 2.44 -2.69 -0.30
CA LEU A 49 2.12 -3.71 -1.30
C LEU A 49 0.79 -4.40 -1.02
N TRP A 50 0.51 -4.74 0.24
CA TRP A 50 -0.77 -5.31 0.65
C TRP A 50 -1.92 -4.32 0.52
N SER A 51 -1.73 -3.06 0.92
CA SER A 51 -2.73 -1.99 0.76
C SER A 51 -3.12 -1.77 -0.71
N ARG A 52 -2.13 -1.79 -1.62
CA ARG A 52 -2.37 -1.74 -3.07
C ARG A 52 -3.09 -2.99 -3.55
N PHE A 53 -2.70 -4.17 -3.08
CA PHE A 53 -3.33 -5.44 -3.46
C PHE A 53 -4.83 -5.47 -3.10
N ASP A 54 -5.17 -5.01 -1.89
CA ASP A 54 -6.56 -4.91 -1.43
C ASP A 54 -7.35 -3.88 -2.24
N SER A 55 -6.74 -2.73 -2.53
CA SER A 55 -7.35 -1.69 -3.37
C SER A 55 -7.68 -2.22 -4.77
N VAL A 56 -6.76 -2.95 -5.40
CA VAL A 56 -6.98 -3.60 -6.70
C VAL A 56 -8.09 -4.63 -6.63
N ASN A 57 -8.16 -5.45 -5.58
CA ASN A 57 -9.25 -6.41 -5.39
C ASN A 57 -10.62 -5.74 -5.25
N ILE A 58 -10.71 -4.64 -4.50
CA ILE A 58 -11.95 -3.88 -4.38
C ILE A 58 -12.39 -3.31 -5.74
N LEU A 59 -11.45 -2.80 -6.53
CA LEU A 59 -11.72 -2.30 -7.88
C LEU A 59 -12.23 -3.41 -8.80
N ILE A 60 -11.58 -4.58 -8.79
CA ILE A 60 -12.04 -5.77 -9.53
C ILE A 60 -13.47 -6.13 -9.15
N MET A 61 -13.78 -6.18 -7.85
CA MET A 61 -15.12 -6.53 -7.38
C MET A 61 -16.18 -5.52 -7.82
N LYS A 62 -15.89 -4.21 -7.70
CA LYS A 62 -16.77 -3.14 -8.16
C LYS A 62 -17.01 -3.19 -9.67
N LEU A 63 -15.96 -3.47 -10.45
CA LEU A 63 -16.05 -3.57 -11.91
C LEU A 63 -16.86 -4.81 -12.33
N PHE A 64 -16.71 -5.91 -11.60
CA PHE A 64 -17.49 -7.13 -11.84
C PHE A 64 -18.98 -6.93 -11.53
N GLU A 65 -19.31 -6.24 -10.44
CA GLU A 65 -20.71 -5.88 -10.13
C GLU A 65 -21.32 -4.94 -11.17
N LYS A 66 -20.52 -4.02 -11.76
CA LYS A 66 -20.96 -3.17 -12.87
C LYS A 66 -21.24 -3.98 -14.14
N LEU A 67 -20.33 -4.90 -14.49
CA LEU A 67 -20.50 -5.82 -15.61
C LEU A 67 -21.76 -6.68 -15.47
N ARG A 68 -22.04 -7.21 -14.27
CA ARG A 68 -23.24 -8.03 -14.03
C ARG A 68 -24.55 -7.25 -14.17
N LYS A 69 -24.54 -5.94 -13.90
CA LYS A 69 -25.74 -5.08 -13.94
C LYS A 69 -26.04 -4.50 -15.31
N ASN A 70 -25.04 -4.43 -16.20
CA ASN A 70 -25.13 -3.76 -17.50
C ASN A 70 -24.52 -4.67 -18.59
N GLU A 71 -25.21 -5.76 -18.94
CA GLU A 71 -24.72 -6.75 -19.94
C GLU A 71 -24.84 -6.28 -21.40
N GLU A 72 -25.68 -5.28 -21.71
CA GLU A 72 -25.99 -4.83 -23.09
C GLU A 72 -25.35 -3.47 -23.48
N SER A 73 -24.40 -2.96 -22.69
CA SER A 73 -23.74 -1.70 -23.01
C SER A 73 -22.48 -1.91 -23.85
N ASP A 74 -22.21 -1.03 -24.81
CA ASP A 74 -20.92 -0.96 -25.52
C ASP A 74 -19.72 -0.79 -24.56
N GLU A 75 -19.96 -0.32 -23.33
CA GLU A 75 -18.96 -0.20 -22.27
C GLU A 75 -18.51 -1.56 -21.68
N VAL A 76 -19.23 -2.66 -21.96
CA VAL A 76 -18.89 -4.00 -21.47
C VAL A 76 -17.51 -4.44 -21.97
N LEU A 77 -17.17 -4.11 -23.21
CA LEU A 77 -15.85 -4.40 -23.77
C LEU A 77 -14.75 -3.64 -23.02
N HIS A 78 -14.97 -2.36 -22.76
CA HIS A 78 -14.03 -1.51 -22.02
C HIS A 78 -13.85 -1.97 -20.55
N TRP A 79 -14.93 -2.37 -19.89
CA TRP A 79 -14.83 -2.93 -18.52
C TRP A 79 -14.16 -4.30 -18.49
N LYS A 80 -14.30 -5.12 -19.53
CA LYS A 80 -13.56 -6.39 -19.64
C LYS A 80 -12.06 -6.14 -19.79
N GLU A 81 -11.65 -5.13 -20.56
CA GLU A 81 -10.24 -4.74 -20.69
C GLU A 81 -9.66 -4.24 -19.37
N GLN A 82 -10.35 -3.32 -18.68
CA GLN A 82 -9.94 -2.85 -17.35
C GLN A 82 -9.85 -4.00 -16.33
N LEU A 83 -10.73 -5.00 -16.42
CA LEU A 83 -10.68 -6.18 -15.56
C LEU A 83 -9.41 -7.01 -15.80
N LEU A 84 -8.95 -7.12 -17.05
CA LEU A 84 -7.72 -7.82 -17.39
C LEU A 84 -6.50 -7.09 -16.85
N GLU A 85 -6.46 -5.76 -16.99
CA GLU A 85 -5.38 -4.92 -16.45
C GLU A 85 -5.29 -5.04 -14.93
N LEU A 86 -6.41 -4.93 -14.21
CA LEU A 86 -6.43 -5.06 -12.76
C LEU A 86 -6.01 -6.47 -12.30
N LYS A 87 -6.39 -7.53 -13.03
CA LYS A 87 -5.92 -8.89 -12.74
C LYS A 87 -4.41 -9.03 -12.94
N LEU A 88 -3.85 -8.36 -13.94
CA LEU A 88 -2.42 -8.35 -14.21
C LEU A 88 -1.67 -7.60 -13.10
N GLU A 89 -2.15 -6.41 -12.70
CA GLU A 89 -1.60 -5.66 -11.57
C GLU A 89 -1.63 -6.50 -10.28
N ARG A 90 -2.75 -7.14 -9.98
CA ARG A 90 -2.88 -8.04 -8.83
C ARG A 90 -1.83 -9.16 -8.85
N SER A 91 -1.60 -9.77 -10.01
CA SER A 91 -0.59 -10.82 -10.19
C SER A 91 0.83 -10.32 -9.94
N ILE A 92 1.15 -9.11 -10.42
CA ILE A 92 2.44 -8.46 -10.15
C ILE A 92 2.61 -8.19 -8.65
N LEU A 93 1.58 -7.63 -8.00
CA LEU A 93 1.60 -7.36 -6.56
C LEU A 93 1.78 -8.63 -5.75
N SER A 94 1.09 -9.72 -6.09
CA SER A 94 1.30 -11.03 -5.44
C SER A 94 2.73 -11.53 -5.56
N LYS A 95 3.35 -11.39 -6.75
CA LYS A 95 4.75 -11.78 -6.96
C LYS A 95 5.70 -10.91 -6.14
N LYS A 96 5.47 -9.59 -6.08
CA LYS A 96 6.25 -8.66 -5.26
C LYS A 96 6.16 -9.03 -3.78
N ILE A 97 4.95 -9.25 -3.27
CA ILE A 97 4.69 -9.67 -1.89
C ILE A 97 5.43 -10.98 -1.58
N LEU A 98 5.27 -12.00 -2.43
CA LEU A 98 5.95 -13.29 -2.24
C LEU A 98 7.47 -13.15 -2.24
N ASN A 99 8.03 -12.36 -3.16
CA ASN A 99 9.48 -12.13 -3.24
C ASN A 99 10.03 -11.47 -1.97
N ARG A 100 9.27 -10.52 -1.38
CA ARG A 100 9.61 -9.92 -0.09
C ARG A 100 9.69 -10.97 1.01
N TYR A 101 8.68 -11.85 1.13
CA TYR A 101 8.70 -12.91 2.14
C TYR A 101 9.83 -13.93 1.93
N ILE A 102 10.21 -14.23 0.68
CA ILE A 102 11.34 -15.13 0.39
C ILE A 102 12.68 -14.48 0.74
N ARG A 103 12.86 -13.17 0.52
CA ARG A 103 14.10 -12.45 0.84
C ARG A 103 14.33 -12.21 2.34
N ILE A 104 13.29 -12.33 3.15
CA ILE A 104 13.36 -12.16 4.63
C ILE A 104 13.78 -13.48 5.32
N ARG A 105 13.79 -14.61 4.61
CA ARG A 105 14.09 -15.95 5.14
C ARG A 105 15.54 -16.36 4.86
#